data_AF-A0A7J4RMP5-F1
#
_entry.id   AF-A0A7J4RMP5-F1
#
_cell.length_a   1.000
_cell.length_b   1.000
_cell.length_c   1.000
_cell.angle_alpha   90.00
_cell.angle_beta   90.00
_cell.angle_gamma   90.00
#
_symmetry.space_group_name_H-M   'P 1'
#
loop_
_entity.id
_entity.type
_entity.pdbx_description
1 polymer ?
#
loop_
_entity_poly.entity_id
_entity_poly.type
_entity_poly.pdbx_seq_one_letter_code
_entity_poly.pdbx_strand_id
1 'polypeptide(L)'
;MDESSEWSELSVTELKDALREIGMPISGRKKVLVTRLEEYSIFQAELADTKSEEDKSESFLDRIRDLPFPALVVISILIVGSSGGAVIYGDEILDFIQGEPEYVLIDFDNEKAREFAQTLVDLGHPEWEGRMSGTVEEENTANSIKSNFTSMGIPSTMDEFDVNMFEIGSEPDLSICTPGDIGSIFGGPTPCSAADVNRDITQFTHREDYVIQGYSGSIDVFHTENAEIVDLGNGSEDSDWASAASKIAMIWIESGTDGNTD
;
A
#
# COMPACT_ATOMS: atom_id res chain seq x y z
N MET A 1 -35.87 38.05 -6.45
CA MET A 1 -35.39 39.44 -6.39
C MET A 1 -33.88 39.33 -6.32
N ASP A 2 -33.20 39.83 -7.35
CA ASP A 2 -31.76 39.75 -7.52
C ASP A 2 -31.15 40.91 -6.73
N GLU A 3 -30.64 40.64 -5.52
CA GLU A 3 -29.86 41.62 -4.77
C GLU A 3 -28.49 41.73 -5.46
N SER A 4 -28.37 42.71 -6.35
CA SER A 4 -27.10 43.13 -6.92
C SER A 4 -26.22 43.63 -5.79
N SER A 5 -25.31 42.78 -5.31
CA SER A 5 -24.29 43.09 -4.33
C SER A 5 -23.54 44.38 -4.70
N GLU A 6 -23.49 45.36 -3.79
CA GLU A 6 -22.77 46.64 -3.98
C GLU A 6 -21.30 46.43 -4.37
N TRP A 7 -20.70 45.29 -3.97
CA TRP A 7 -19.33 44.92 -4.30
C TRP A 7 -19.15 44.52 -5.78
N SER A 8 -20.22 44.11 -6.46
CA SER A 8 -20.17 43.70 -7.86
C SER A 8 -19.94 44.87 -8.84
N GLU A 9 -20.28 46.09 -8.42
CA GLU A 9 -20.17 47.32 -9.21
C GLU A 9 -18.77 47.95 -9.14
N LEU A 10 -17.99 47.64 -8.10
CA LEU A 10 -16.65 48.20 -7.89
C LEU A 10 -15.60 47.65 -8.88
N SER A 11 -14.55 48.43 -9.13
CA SER A 11 -13.42 48.00 -9.95
C SER A 11 -12.53 47.01 -9.19
N VAL A 12 -11.75 46.20 -9.92
CA VAL A 12 -10.84 45.22 -9.30
C VAL A 12 -9.79 45.87 -8.40
N THR A 13 -9.40 47.11 -8.68
CA THR A 13 -8.47 47.89 -7.85
C THR A 13 -9.11 48.26 -6.51
N GLU A 14 -10.34 48.76 -6.53
CA GLU A 14 -11.08 49.12 -5.31
C GLU A 14 -11.38 47.90 -4.44
N LEU A 15 -11.73 46.76 -5.04
CA LEU A 15 -11.95 45.51 -4.32
C LEU A 15 -10.67 45.00 -3.62
N LYS A 16 -9.51 45.18 -4.25
CA LYS A 16 -8.22 44.80 -3.64
C LYS A 16 -7.81 45.75 -2.53
N ASP A 17 -8.11 47.03 -2.66
CA ASP A 17 -7.82 48.01 -1.61
C ASP A 17 -8.73 47.78 -0.39
N ALA A 18 -10.01 47.48 -0.59
CA ALA A 18 -10.93 47.07 0.48
C ALA A 18 -10.47 45.79 1.19
N LEU A 19 -10.06 44.76 0.44
CA LEU A 19 -9.50 43.53 1.01
C LEU A 19 -8.18 43.77 1.76
N ARG A 20 -7.35 44.71 1.30
CA ARG A 20 -6.10 45.10 1.98
C ARG A 20 -6.38 45.79 3.31
N GLU A 21 -7.38 46.67 3.36
CA GLU A 21 -7.79 47.36 4.59
C GLU A 21 -8.30 46.37 5.66
N ILE A 22 -8.95 45.30 5.22
CA ILE A 22 -9.48 44.24 6.07
C ILE A 22 -8.43 43.15 6.40
N GLY A 23 -7.24 43.22 5.79
CA GLY A 23 -6.16 42.25 6.02
C GLY A 23 -6.38 40.89 5.36
N MET A 24 -7.23 40.81 4.34
CA MET A 24 -7.55 39.57 3.62
C MET A 24 -6.71 39.38 2.33
N PRO A 25 -6.60 38.15 1.82
CA PRO A 25 -5.87 37.87 0.58
C PRO A 25 -6.42 38.65 -0.62
N ILE A 26 -5.54 39.33 -1.35
CA ILE A 26 -5.87 40.19 -2.52
C ILE A 26 -5.73 39.47 -3.87
N SER A 27 -5.48 38.16 -3.86
CA SER A 27 -5.32 37.33 -5.06
C SER A 27 -6.66 36.81 -5.58
N GLY A 28 -6.78 36.70 -6.91
CA GLY A 28 -7.95 36.13 -7.58
C GLY A 28 -8.56 36.99 -8.69
N ARG A 29 -9.50 36.41 -9.44
CA ARG A 29 -10.36 37.11 -10.41
C ARG A 29 -11.44 37.91 -9.69
N LYS A 30 -12.03 38.93 -10.35
CA LYS A 30 -13.04 39.84 -9.76
C LYS A 30 -14.11 39.10 -8.94
N LYS A 31 -14.68 38.02 -9.47
CA LYS A 31 -15.71 37.21 -8.78
C LYS A 31 -15.26 36.70 -7.41
N VAL A 32 -14.01 36.22 -7.31
CA VAL A 32 -13.44 35.67 -6.07
C VAL A 32 -13.23 36.78 -5.02
N LEU A 33 -12.86 37.98 -5.46
CA LEU A 33 -12.69 39.13 -4.56
C LEU A 33 -14.03 39.62 -4.01
N VAL A 34 -15.08 39.60 -4.84
CA VAL A 34 -16.45 39.96 -4.45
C VAL A 34 -17.00 38.96 -3.43
N THR A 35 -16.93 37.66 -3.70
CA THR A 35 -17.41 36.63 -2.75
C THR A 35 -16.71 36.72 -1.40
N ARG A 36 -15.40 37.01 -1.38
CA ARG A 36 -14.63 37.17 -0.14
C ARG A 36 -15.07 38.37 0.70
N LEU A 37 -15.44 39.47 0.06
CA LEU A 37 -15.97 40.66 0.74
C LEU A 37 -17.41 40.44 1.22
N GLU A 38 -18.23 39.72 0.46
CA GLU A 38 -19.59 39.34 0.85
C GLU A 38 -19.58 38.43 2.09
N GLU A 39 -18.79 37.36 2.08
CA GLU A 39 -18.65 36.45 3.23
C GLU A 39 -18.19 37.18 4.49
N TYR A 40 -17.23 38.10 4.36
CA TYR A 40 -16.79 38.92 5.49
C TYR A 40 -17.86 39.90 5.99
N SER A 41 -18.67 40.47 5.08
CA SER A 41 -19.77 41.36 5.46
C SER A 41 -20.88 40.62 6.21
N ILE A 42 -21.19 39.38 5.79
CA ILE A 42 -22.15 38.51 6.47
C ILE A 42 -21.60 38.13 7.86
N PHE A 43 -20.33 37.77 7.95
CA PHE A 43 -19.67 37.45 9.21
C PHE A 43 -19.64 38.65 10.18
N GLN A 44 -19.38 39.87 9.68
CA GLN A 44 -19.48 41.09 10.49
C GLN A 44 -20.91 41.40 10.93
N ALA A 45 -21.91 41.18 10.08
CA ALA A 45 -23.31 41.38 10.42
C ALA A 45 -23.77 40.37 11.49
N GLU A 46 -23.32 39.12 11.42
CA GLU A 46 -23.59 38.08 12.44
C GLU A 46 -22.90 38.42 13.77
N LEU A 47 -21.67 38.94 13.74
CA LEU A 47 -20.98 39.48 14.90
C LEU A 47 -21.66 40.74 15.47
N ALA A 48 -22.27 41.58 14.63
CA ALA A 48 -22.99 42.77 15.03
C ALA A 48 -24.38 42.46 15.62
N ASP A 49 -25.07 41.42 15.13
CA ASP A 49 -26.32 40.91 15.70
C ASP A 49 -26.05 40.26 17.07
N THR A 50 -24.88 39.64 17.24
CA THR A 50 -24.40 39.17 18.55
C THR A 50 -23.95 40.32 19.47
N LYS A 51 -23.60 41.49 18.92
CA LYS A 51 -23.15 42.69 19.65
C LYS A 51 -24.23 43.75 19.88
N SER A 52 -25.45 43.53 19.41
CA SER A 52 -26.56 44.49 19.54
C SER A 52 -27.18 44.52 20.94
N GLU A 53 -26.37 44.42 21.99
CA GLU A 53 -26.69 44.89 23.35
C GLU A 53 -25.47 45.53 24.07
N GLU A 54 -24.49 46.07 23.34
CA GLU A 54 -23.36 46.80 23.94
C GLU A 54 -23.22 48.22 23.39
N ASP A 55 -24.17 49.08 23.76
CA ASP A 55 -23.92 50.53 23.82
C ASP A 55 -24.19 51.01 25.25
N LYS A 56 -23.32 50.57 26.18
CA LYS A 56 -23.25 51.01 27.60
C LYS A 56 -21.93 50.55 28.24
N SER A 57 -20.84 51.19 27.81
CA SER A 57 -19.46 51.03 28.28
C SER A 57 -19.25 51.18 29.81
N GLU A 58 -20.24 51.57 30.61
CA GLU A 58 -20.09 51.65 32.07
C GLU A 58 -20.57 50.39 32.82
N SER A 59 -21.29 49.46 32.18
CA SER A 59 -21.88 48.28 32.87
C SER A 59 -20.93 47.08 33.02
N PHE A 60 -19.79 47.04 32.32
CA PHE A 60 -18.92 45.85 32.29
C PHE A 60 -18.12 45.66 33.58
N LEU A 61 -17.69 46.74 34.22
CA LEU A 61 -16.93 46.64 35.47
C LEU A 61 -17.81 46.22 36.66
N ASP A 62 -19.06 46.67 36.70
CA ASP A 62 -20.00 46.25 37.75
C ASP A 62 -20.39 44.77 37.59
N ARG A 63 -20.50 44.27 36.35
CA ARG A 63 -20.84 42.88 36.07
C ARG A 63 -19.74 41.88 36.42
N ILE A 64 -18.46 42.30 36.39
CA ILE A 64 -17.33 41.46 36.84
C ILE A 64 -17.34 41.30 38.37
N ARG A 65 -17.89 42.28 39.10
CA ARG A 65 -17.93 42.29 40.57
C ARG A 65 -19.02 41.39 41.16
N ASP A 66 -20.08 41.13 40.39
CA ASP A 66 -21.22 40.30 40.81
C ASP A 66 -21.09 38.82 40.39
N LEU A 67 -19.98 38.44 39.73
CA LEU A 67 -19.73 37.04 39.39
C LEU A 67 -19.30 36.24 40.63
N PRO A 68 -19.96 35.11 40.94
CA PRO A 68 -19.55 34.26 42.05
C PRO A 68 -18.13 33.74 41.76
N PHE A 69 -17.27 33.74 42.78
CA PHE A 69 -15.84 33.38 42.70
C PHE A 69 -15.51 32.14 41.82
N PRO A 70 -16.32 31.05 41.79
CA PRO A 70 -16.06 29.92 40.91
C PRO A 70 -16.10 30.25 39.41
N ALA A 71 -16.96 31.19 38.97
CA ALA A 71 -17.07 31.57 37.57
C ALA A 71 -15.81 32.30 37.08
N LEU A 72 -15.19 33.12 37.94
CA LEU A 72 -13.93 33.80 37.64
C LEU A 72 -12.76 32.81 37.51
N VAL A 73 -12.77 31.72 38.28
CA VAL A 73 -11.77 30.65 38.16
C VAL A 73 -11.91 29.88 36.84
N VAL A 74 -13.14 29.62 36.39
CA VAL A 74 -13.37 28.96 35.10
C VAL A 74 -12.93 29.85 33.94
N ILE A 75 -13.24 31.14 33.99
CA ILE A 75 -12.83 32.10 32.96
C ILE A 75 -11.30 32.25 32.92
N SER A 76 -10.63 32.29 34.08
CA SER A 76 -9.17 32.38 34.11
C SER A 76 -8.51 31.11 33.57
N ILE A 77 -9.05 29.92 33.86
CA ILE A 77 -8.60 28.65 33.27
C ILE A 77 -8.82 28.63 31.76
N LEU A 78 -9.94 29.16 31.28
CA LEU A 78 -10.24 29.21 29.84
C LEU A 78 -9.25 30.13 29.09
N ILE A 79 -8.93 31.29 29.67
CA ILE A 79 -7.98 32.25 29.09
C ILE A 79 -6.54 31.68 29.14
N VAL A 80 -6.14 31.06 30.25
CA VAL A 80 -4.81 30.41 30.36
C VAL A 80 -4.71 29.17 29.46
N GLY A 81 -5.79 28.40 29.32
CA GLY A 81 -5.86 27.27 28.39
C GLY A 81 -5.76 27.69 26.93
N SER A 82 -6.40 28.80 26.56
CA SER A 82 -6.34 29.36 25.20
C SER A 82 -4.97 29.95 24.83
N SER A 83 -4.20 30.43 25.82
CA SER A 83 -2.87 31.00 25.57
C SER A 83 -1.73 29.97 25.60
N GLY A 84 -1.92 28.82 26.25
CA GLY A 84 -0.92 27.74 26.30
C GLY A 84 -0.96 26.75 25.12
N GLY A 85 -2.14 26.54 24.52
CA GLY A 85 -2.31 25.54 23.44
C GLY A 85 -1.67 25.93 22.10
N ALA A 86 -1.66 27.23 21.77
CA ALA A 86 -1.18 27.71 20.47
C ALA A 86 0.34 27.58 20.27
N VAL A 87 1.12 27.54 21.36
CA VAL A 87 2.60 27.49 21.28
C VAL A 87 3.14 26.06 21.17
N ILE A 88 2.40 25.06 21.66
CA ILE A 88 2.85 23.66 21.66
C ILE A 88 2.26 22.86 20.48
N TYR A 89 1.11 23.26 19.93
CA TYR A 89 0.43 22.54 18.84
C TYR A 89 0.41 23.31 17.51
N GLY A 90 1.39 24.20 17.28
CA GLY A 90 1.44 25.04 16.08
C GLY A 90 1.33 24.27 14.76
N ASP A 91 2.03 23.14 14.64
CA ASP A 91 2.06 22.34 13.41
C ASP A 91 0.77 21.51 13.20
N GLU A 92 0.22 20.93 14.26
CA GLU A 92 -1.01 20.11 14.20
C GLU A 92 -2.27 20.98 13.97
N ILE A 93 -2.28 22.20 14.52
CA ILE A 93 -3.34 23.19 14.28
C ILE A 93 -3.22 23.79 12.86
N LEU A 94 -1.99 23.92 12.33
CA LEU A 94 -1.77 24.33 10.94
C LEU A 94 -2.28 23.30 9.94
N ASP A 95 -2.16 22.01 10.22
CA ASP A 95 -2.74 20.93 9.39
C ASP A 95 -4.26 20.84 9.49
N PHE A 96 -4.84 21.19 10.65
CA PHE A 96 -6.30 21.28 10.82
C PHE A 96 -6.93 22.49 10.11
N ILE A 97 -6.17 23.58 9.95
CA ILE A 97 -6.62 24.83 9.29
C ILE A 97 -6.34 24.79 7.78
N GLN A 98 -5.32 24.05 7.34
CA GLN A 98 -5.09 23.78 5.93
C GLN A 98 -6.16 22.80 5.45
N GLY A 99 -7.04 23.27 4.55
CA GLY A 99 -8.10 22.45 3.96
C GLY A 99 -7.56 21.15 3.34
N GLU A 100 -8.50 20.26 2.98
CA GLU A 100 -8.21 18.93 2.43
C GLU A 100 -6.97 18.92 1.52
N PRO A 101 -5.99 18.05 1.79
CA PRO A 101 -4.74 18.04 1.05
C PRO A 101 -5.02 17.91 -0.45
N GLU A 102 -4.42 18.80 -1.24
CA GLU A 102 -4.50 18.73 -2.69
C GLU A 102 -3.71 17.52 -3.17
N TYR A 103 -4.40 16.39 -3.33
CA TYR A 103 -3.81 15.18 -3.86
C TYR A 103 -3.51 15.36 -5.35
N VAL A 104 -2.23 15.41 -5.69
CA VAL A 104 -1.79 15.30 -7.08
C VAL A 104 -1.76 13.81 -7.42
N LEU A 105 -2.61 13.39 -8.35
CA LEU A 105 -2.51 12.06 -8.93
C LEU A 105 -1.20 11.99 -9.72
N ILE A 106 -0.31 11.11 -9.28
CA ILE A 106 0.93 10.82 -10.00
C ILE A 106 0.58 9.77 -11.06
N ASP A 107 0.81 10.10 -12.33
CA ASP A 107 0.64 9.14 -13.41
C ASP A 107 1.63 7.98 -13.27
N PHE A 108 1.18 6.78 -13.61
CA PHE A 108 2.03 5.61 -13.61
C PHE A 108 3.07 5.69 -14.74
N ASP A 109 4.35 5.56 -14.38
CA ASP A 109 5.46 5.55 -15.31
C ASP A 109 5.96 4.12 -15.55
N ASN A 110 5.63 3.57 -16.72
CA ASN A 110 6.03 2.23 -17.13
C ASN A 110 7.56 2.08 -17.29
N GLU A 111 8.25 3.13 -17.72
CA GLU A 111 9.70 3.10 -17.94
C GLU A 111 10.42 3.00 -16.59
N LYS A 112 9.97 3.82 -15.63
CA LYS A 112 10.50 3.81 -14.26
C LYS A 112 10.22 2.49 -13.53
N ALA A 113 9.02 1.93 -13.70
CA ALA A 113 8.69 0.61 -13.15
C ALA A 113 9.61 -0.49 -13.71
N ARG A 114 9.89 -0.45 -15.02
CA ARG A 114 10.82 -1.38 -15.66
C ARG A 114 12.25 -1.21 -15.15
N GLU A 115 12.71 0.03 -14.98
CA GLU A 115 14.05 0.31 -14.44
C GLU A 115 14.22 -0.25 -13.02
N PHE A 116 13.23 -0.04 -12.14
CA PHE A 116 13.24 -0.64 -10.81
C PHE A 116 13.24 -2.17 -10.89
N ALA A 117 12.40 -2.77 -11.72
CA ALA A 117 12.36 -4.22 -11.90
C ALA A 117 13.71 -4.77 -12.39
N GLN A 118 14.33 -4.13 -13.38
CA GLN A 118 15.63 -4.54 -13.89
C GLN A 118 16.73 -4.40 -12.84
N THR A 119 16.74 -3.31 -12.07
CA THR A 119 17.69 -3.12 -10.96
C THR A 119 17.60 -4.26 -9.96
N LEU A 120 16.39 -4.73 -9.63
CA LEU A 120 16.23 -5.88 -8.74
C LEU A 120 16.79 -7.16 -9.36
N VAL A 121 16.54 -7.40 -10.65
CA VAL A 121 17.09 -8.57 -11.38
C VAL A 121 18.62 -8.53 -11.39
N ASP A 122 19.21 -7.36 -11.65
CA ASP A 122 20.66 -7.18 -11.71
C ASP A 122 21.36 -7.37 -10.36
N LEU A 123 20.61 -7.30 -9.25
CA LEU A 123 21.08 -7.63 -7.90
C LEU A 123 21.03 -9.14 -7.58
N GLY A 124 20.66 -9.97 -8.55
CA GLY A 124 20.67 -11.43 -8.41
C GLY A 124 22.08 -12.02 -8.34
N HIS A 125 22.18 -13.22 -7.76
CA HIS A 125 23.45 -13.95 -7.68
C HIS A 125 23.99 -14.29 -9.08
N PRO A 126 25.31 -14.24 -9.35
CA PRO A 126 25.89 -14.46 -10.69
C PRO A 126 25.61 -15.83 -11.31
N GLU A 127 25.32 -16.85 -10.51
CA GLU A 127 25.08 -18.22 -11.02
C GLU A 127 23.59 -18.57 -11.15
N TRP A 128 22.77 -18.27 -10.14
CA TRP A 128 21.37 -18.65 -10.11
C TRP A 128 20.40 -17.49 -10.32
N GLU A 129 20.93 -16.28 -10.52
CA GLU A 129 20.26 -15.01 -10.88
C GLU A 129 19.16 -14.56 -9.90
N GLY A 130 19.00 -15.28 -8.79
CA GLY A 130 17.98 -15.07 -7.78
C GLY A 130 18.50 -14.31 -6.56
N ARG A 131 17.56 -13.85 -5.75
CA ARG A 131 17.77 -13.14 -4.47
C ARG A 131 17.10 -13.93 -3.35
N MET A 132 17.60 -15.13 -3.09
CA MET A 132 16.96 -16.06 -2.16
C MET A 132 16.95 -15.47 -0.76
N SER A 133 15.93 -15.80 0.03
CA SER A 133 15.87 -15.28 1.39
C SER A 133 17.06 -15.73 2.24
N GLY A 134 17.48 -14.90 3.18
CA GLY A 134 18.64 -15.14 4.04
C GLY A 134 19.99 -15.04 3.33
N THR A 135 20.03 -14.64 2.05
CA THR A 135 21.28 -14.43 1.30
C THR A 135 21.70 -12.96 1.29
N VAL A 136 22.95 -12.70 0.94
CA VAL A 136 23.47 -11.33 0.80
C VAL A 136 22.79 -10.56 -0.34
N GLU A 137 22.29 -11.27 -1.37
CA GLU A 137 21.54 -10.70 -2.48
C GLU A 137 20.19 -10.11 -2.02
N GLU A 138 19.51 -10.78 -1.09
CA GLU A 138 18.28 -10.24 -0.46
C GLU A 138 18.59 -8.99 0.36
N GLU A 139 19.65 -9.01 1.18
CA GLU A 139 20.07 -7.86 1.99
C GLU A 139 20.44 -6.65 1.11
N ASN A 140 21.24 -6.87 0.06
CA ASN A 140 21.61 -5.83 -0.92
C ASN A 140 20.38 -5.22 -1.57
N THR A 141 19.38 -6.04 -1.84
CA THR A 141 18.12 -5.63 -2.46
C THR A 141 17.25 -4.82 -1.53
N ALA A 142 17.11 -5.26 -0.27
CA ALA A 142 16.38 -4.51 0.74
C ALA A 142 17.04 -3.13 0.98
N ASN A 143 18.38 -3.07 1.00
CA ASN A 143 19.12 -1.81 1.08
C ASN A 143 18.89 -0.91 -0.14
N SER A 144 18.86 -1.48 -1.36
CA SER A 144 18.56 -0.72 -2.58
C SER A 144 17.15 -0.12 -2.56
N ILE A 145 16.14 -0.91 -2.15
CA ILE A 145 14.75 -0.46 -2.00
C ILE A 145 14.66 0.67 -0.96
N LYS A 146 15.30 0.50 0.21
CA LYS A 146 15.34 1.54 1.25
C LYS A 146 15.99 2.83 0.76
N SER A 147 17.09 2.73 0.01
CA SER A 147 17.76 3.88 -0.59
C SER A 147 16.82 4.61 -1.57
N ASN A 148 16.12 3.87 -2.43
CA ASN A 148 15.13 4.42 -3.36
C ASN A 148 14.02 5.18 -2.61
N PHE A 149 13.41 4.58 -1.58
CA PHE A 149 12.39 5.26 -0.79
C PHE A 149 12.90 6.50 -0.07
N THR A 150 14.08 6.41 0.56
CA THR A 150 14.69 7.54 1.26
C THR A 150 14.98 8.69 0.30
N SER A 151 15.44 8.38 -0.93
CA SER A 151 15.68 9.39 -1.98
C SER A 151 14.40 10.05 -2.49
N MET A 152 13.26 9.36 -2.40
CA MET A 152 11.93 9.89 -2.73
C MET A 152 11.28 10.65 -1.57
N GLY A 153 12.00 10.83 -0.46
CA GLY A 153 11.49 11.51 0.74
C GLY A 153 10.57 10.64 1.60
N ILE A 154 10.53 9.32 1.37
CA ILE A 154 9.74 8.38 2.16
C ILE A 154 10.63 7.84 3.29
N PRO A 155 10.32 8.11 4.57
CA PRO A 155 11.06 7.54 5.68
C PRO A 155 10.91 6.01 5.68
N SER A 156 12.04 5.29 5.71
CA SER A 156 12.07 3.83 5.61
C SER A 156 12.96 3.22 6.69
N THR A 157 12.45 2.19 7.36
CA THR A 157 13.17 1.38 8.35
C THR A 157 13.53 0.02 7.76
N MET A 158 14.53 -0.65 8.34
CA MET A 158 14.83 -2.06 8.06
C MET A 158 14.44 -2.85 9.28
N ASP A 159 13.56 -3.83 9.09
CA ASP A 159 13.20 -4.77 10.14
C ASP A 159 13.81 -6.13 9.80
N GLU A 160 14.43 -6.76 10.80
CA GLU A 160 15.08 -8.06 10.67
C GLU A 160 14.27 -9.11 11.41
N PHE A 161 14.13 -10.28 10.80
CA PHE A 161 13.39 -11.40 11.35
C PHE A 161 14.20 -12.68 11.20
N ASP A 162 14.25 -13.47 12.27
CA ASP A 162 14.85 -14.80 12.22
C ASP A 162 13.87 -15.76 11.52
N VAL A 163 14.26 -16.22 10.33
CA VAL A 163 13.50 -17.21 9.56
C VAL A 163 14.28 -18.53 9.56
N ASN A 164 13.58 -19.63 9.83
CA ASN A 164 14.16 -20.96 9.64
C ASN A 164 14.34 -21.21 8.13
N MET A 165 15.58 -21.19 7.69
CA MET A 165 15.93 -21.44 6.29
C MET A 165 15.90 -22.94 5.98
N PHE A 166 15.34 -23.29 4.83
CA PHE A 166 15.40 -24.65 4.29
C PHE A 166 16.54 -24.71 3.26
N GLU A 167 17.39 -25.72 3.37
CA GLU A 167 18.46 -25.98 2.41
C GLU A 167 18.08 -27.14 1.51
N ILE A 168 18.27 -26.96 0.20
CA ILE A 168 18.15 -28.04 -0.78
C ILE A 168 19.48 -28.80 -0.76
N GLY A 169 19.52 -29.94 -0.06
CA GLY A 169 20.74 -30.74 0.07
C GLY A 169 21.22 -31.38 -1.23
N SER A 170 20.31 -31.61 -2.18
CA SER A 170 20.60 -32.13 -3.52
C SER A 170 19.58 -31.57 -4.50
N GLU A 171 20.04 -31.25 -5.72
CA GLU A 171 19.15 -30.76 -6.77
C GLU A 171 18.04 -31.78 -7.04
N PRO A 172 16.76 -31.35 -7.08
CA PRO A 172 15.66 -32.25 -7.36
C PRO A 172 15.74 -32.77 -8.79
N ASP A 173 15.40 -34.05 -8.97
CA ASP A 173 15.33 -34.70 -10.27
C ASP A 173 13.91 -35.19 -10.52
N LEU A 174 13.39 -34.88 -11.71
CA LEU A 174 12.09 -35.34 -12.17
C LEU A 174 12.26 -35.92 -13.57
N SER A 175 11.82 -37.15 -13.75
CA SER A 175 11.80 -37.79 -15.06
C SER A 175 10.57 -38.68 -15.21
N ILE A 176 10.14 -38.83 -16.46
CA ILE A 176 9.10 -39.77 -16.87
C ILE A 176 9.73 -40.80 -17.78
N CYS A 177 9.42 -42.07 -17.55
CA CYS A 177 9.87 -43.16 -18.40
C CYS A 177 8.70 -43.85 -19.09
N THR A 178 8.82 -44.01 -20.41
CA THR A 178 7.97 -44.89 -21.21
C THR A 178 8.65 -46.26 -21.31
N PRO A 179 7.99 -47.35 -20.84
CA PRO A 179 8.55 -48.70 -20.94
C PRO A 179 8.91 -49.10 -22.36
N GLY A 180 9.99 -49.86 -22.50
CA GLY A 180 10.49 -50.38 -23.77
C GLY A 180 9.78 -51.65 -24.23
N ASP A 181 10.34 -52.26 -25.28
CA ASP A 181 9.72 -53.40 -25.98
C ASP A 181 9.63 -54.68 -25.14
N ILE A 182 10.45 -54.80 -24.09
CA ILE A 182 10.58 -56.01 -23.28
C ILE A 182 10.29 -55.79 -21.79
N GLY A 183 10.05 -54.56 -21.35
CA GLY A 183 9.69 -54.26 -19.95
C GLY A 183 8.33 -54.84 -19.54
N SER A 184 7.38 -54.93 -20.49
CA SER A 184 6.00 -55.34 -20.20
C SER A 184 5.65 -56.78 -20.60
N ILE A 185 6.62 -57.57 -21.09
CA ILE A 185 6.38 -58.97 -21.46
C ILE A 185 6.43 -59.90 -20.24
N PHE A 186 5.63 -60.97 -20.25
CA PHE A 186 5.64 -61.96 -19.16
C PHE A 186 7.01 -62.65 -19.05
N GLY A 187 7.69 -62.46 -17.91
CA GLY A 187 9.06 -62.93 -17.69
C GLY A 187 10.16 -62.02 -18.25
N GLY A 188 9.80 -60.82 -18.72
CA GLY A 188 10.74 -59.77 -19.13
C GLY A 188 11.38 -59.04 -17.94
N PRO A 189 12.41 -58.19 -18.19
CA PRO A 189 12.95 -57.30 -17.18
C PRO A 189 11.89 -56.33 -16.66
N THR A 190 12.08 -55.79 -15.45
CA THR A 190 11.19 -54.77 -14.90
C THR A 190 11.08 -53.57 -15.87
N PRO A 191 9.88 -53.03 -16.14
CA PRO A 191 9.70 -51.83 -16.95
C PRO A 191 10.62 -50.69 -16.51
N CYS A 192 11.17 -49.94 -17.47
CA CYS A 192 12.04 -48.79 -17.21
C CYS A 192 13.34 -49.10 -16.44
N SER A 193 13.68 -50.37 -16.25
CA SER A 193 14.97 -50.77 -15.70
C SER A 193 16.08 -50.67 -16.73
N ALA A 194 17.34 -50.73 -16.26
CA ALA A 194 18.53 -50.73 -17.12
C ALA A 194 18.51 -51.81 -18.22
N ALA A 195 17.82 -52.93 -17.99
CA ALA A 195 17.71 -54.06 -18.91
C ALA A 195 16.53 -53.94 -19.90
N ASP A 196 15.67 -52.93 -19.75
CA ASP A 196 14.56 -52.67 -20.67
C ASP A 196 15.08 -51.99 -21.96
N VAL A 197 14.94 -52.69 -23.08
CA VAL A 197 15.46 -52.29 -24.39
C VAL A 197 14.50 -51.32 -25.05
N ASN A 198 15.03 -50.25 -25.65
CA ASN A 198 14.27 -49.17 -26.28
C ASN A 198 13.35 -48.42 -25.31
N ARG A 199 13.70 -48.35 -24.02
CA ARG A 199 13.03 -47.44 -23.08
C ARG A 199 13.33 -45.98 -23.45
N ASP A 200 12.36 -45.12 -23.21
CA ASP A 200 12.49 -43.67 -23.40
C ASP A 200 12.36 -42.97 -22.04
N ILE A 201 13.38 -42.20 -21.67
CA ILE A 201 13.41 -41.44 -20.40
C ILE A 201 13.47 -39.97 -20.77
N THR A 202 12.40 -39.24 -20.44
CA THR A 202 12.33 -37.79 -20.55
C THR A 202 12.68 -37.17 -19.21
N GLN A 203 13.76 -36.42 -19.15
CA GLN A 203 14.20 -35.67 -17.96
C GLN A 203 13.70 -34.24 -18.03
N PHE A 204 13.29 -33.69 -16.89
CA PHE A 204 12.82 -32.32 -16.75
C PHE A 204 13.84 -31.50 -15.98
N THR A 205 14.09 -30.28 -16.44
CA THR A 205 15.01 -29.34 -15.80
C THR A 205 14.29 -28.53 -14.74
N HIS A 206 14.78 -28.57 -13.51
CA HIS A 206 14.24 -27.76 -12.42
C HIS A 206 14.43 -26.26 -12.73
N ARG A 207 13.42 -25.44 -12.41
CA ARG A 207 13.30 -23.99 -12.69
C ARG A 207 13.06 -23.61 -14.15
N GLU A 208 13.08 -24.56 -15.08
CA GLU A 208 12.69 -24.35 -16.47
C GLU A 208 11.37 -25.07 -16.78
N ASP A 209 11.35 -26.39 -16.59
CA ASP A 209 10.18 -27.23 -16.89
C ASP A 209 9.23 -27.36 -15.70
N TYR A 210 9.75 -27.28 -14.47
CA TYR A 210 8.97 -27.39 -13.24
C TYR A 210 9.61 -26.62 -12.08
N VAL A 211 8.81 -26.27 -11.08
CA VAL A 211 9.27 -25.62 -9.85
C VAL A 211 8.69 -26.37 -8.65
N ILE A 212 9.52 -26.64 -7.64
CA ILE A 212 9.07 -27.17 -6.35
C ILE A 212 8.87 -26.01 -5.38
N GLN A 213 7.73 -25.98 -4.68
CA GLN A 213 7.43 -24.97 -3.66
C GLN A 213 7.10 -25.61 -2.31
N GLY A 214 7.55 -24.97 -1.22
CA GLY A 214 7.06 -25.25 0.14
C GLY A 214 7.52 -26.56 0.78
N TYR A 215 8.71 -27.05 0.47
CA TYR A 215 9.11 -28.39 0.89
C TYR A 215 9.96 -28.45 2.17
N SER A 216 9.56 -29.33 3.10
CA SER A 216 10.30 -29.69 4.32
C SER A 216 10.48 -31.21 4.40
N GLY A 217 11.24 -31.82 3.48
CA GLY A 217 11.46 -33.26 3.49
C GLY A 217 12.39 -33.75 2.38
N SER A 218 12.40 -35.06 2.12
CA SER A 218 12.88 -35.70 0.90
C SER A 218 11.97 -36.89 0.58
N ILE A 219 11.67 -37.08 -0.70
CA ILE A 219 10.95 -38.25 -1.20
C ILE A 219 11.66 -38.74 -2.45
N ASP A 220 11.98 -40.03 -2.48
CA ASP A 220 12.53 -40.70 -3.66
C ASP A 220 11.45 -41.64 -4.18
N VAL A 221 11.02 -41.44 -5.43
CA VAL A 221 10.07 -42.31 -6.12
C VAL A 221 10.74 -42.84 -7.38
N PHE A 222 10.94 -44.15 -7.46
CA PHE A 222 11.56 -44.79 -8.62
C PHE A 222 10.52 -45.18 -9.67
N HIS A 223 10.91 -45.23 -10.94
CA HIS A 223 10.05 -45.69 -12.06
C HIS A 223 9.43 -47.08 -11.86
N THR A 224 10.07 -47.93 -11.06
CA THR A 224 9.58 -49.29 -10.76
C THR A 224 8.54 -49.30 -9.65
N GLU A 225 8.40 -48.20 -8.93
CA GLU A 225 7.41 -48.04 -7.86
C GLU A 225 6.10 -47.57 -8.48
N ASN A 226 5.02 -48.25 -8.14
CA ASN A 226 3.70 -47.87 -8.59
C ASN A 226 3.15 -46.78 -7.65
N ALA A 227 3.67 -45.56 -7.78
CA ALA A 227 3.17 -44.42 -7.03
C ALA A 227 1.74 -44.10 -7.49
N GLU A 228 0.81 -44.13 -6.54
CA GLU A 228 -0.60 -43.84 -6.83
C GLU A 228 -0.77 -42.35 -7.10
N ILE A 229 -1.39 -42.03 -8.23
CA ILE A 229 -1.74 -40.66 -8.61
C ILE A 229 -3.23 -40.46 -8.30
N VAL A 230 -3.53 -39.45 -7.51
CA VAL A 230 -4.88 -39.05 -7.13
C VAL A 230 -5.20 -37.73 -7.82
N ASP A 231 -6.18 -37.75 -8.70
CA ASP A 231 -6.67 -36.54 -9.38
C ASP A 231 -7.60 -35.75 -8.45
N LEU A 232 -7.20 -34.54 -8.10
CA LEU A 232 -7.95 -33.61 -7.24
C LEU A 232 -8.71 -32.54 -8.05
N GLY A 233 -8.79 -32.69 -9.38
CA GLY A 233 -9.47 -31.74 -10.25
C GLY A 233 -8.80 -30.37 -10.21
N ASN A 234 -9.56 -29.32 -9.95
CA ASN A 234 -9.07 -27.94 -9.90
C ASN A 234 -8.38 -27.54 -8.58
N GLY A 235 -8.22 -28.48 -7.62
CA GLY A 235 -7.60 -28.20 -6.33
C GLY A 235 -8.43 -27.28 -5.44
N SER A 236 -9.75 -27.23 -5.63
CA SER A 236 -10.64 -26.49 -4.74
C SER A 236 -10.64 -27.04 -3.31
N GLU A 237 -11.18 -26.26 -2.38
CA GLU A 237 -11.35 -26.64 -0.97
C GLU A 237 -12.26 -27.87 -0.82
N ASP A 238 -13.18 -28.06 -1.76
CA ASP A 238 -14.15 -29.16 -1.81
C ASP A 238 -13.54 -30.47 -2.34
N SER A 239 -12.31 -30.45 -2.86
CA SER A 239 -11.61 -31.65 -3.34
C SER A 239 -11.25 -32.59 -2.18
N ASP A 240 -11.21 -33.90 -2.43
CA ASP A 240 -10.89 -34.91 -1.41
C ASP A 240 -9.37 -34.99 -1.15
N TRP A 241 -8.82 -33.95 -0.53
CA TRP A 241 -7.41 -33.86 -0.16
C TRP A 241 -6.95 -35.00 0.76
N ALA A 242 -7.86 -35.56 1.55
CA ALA A 242 -7.56 -36.69 2.43
C ALA A 242 -7.21 -37.96 1.63
N SER A 243 -7.82 -38.15 0.46
CA SER A 243 -7.52 -39.30 -0.41
C SER A 243 -6.10 -39.28 -1.00
N ALA A 244 -5.48 -38.09 -1.08
CA ALA A 244 -4.13 -37.89 -1.62
C ALA A 244 -3.02 -37.94 -0.55
N ALA A 245 -3.35 -38.19 0.71
CA ALA A 245 -2.37 -38.30 1.78
C ALA A 245 -1.33 -39.39 1.47
N SER A 246 -0.03 -39.03 1.50
CA SER A 246 1.10 -39.90 1.17
C SER A 246 1.12 -40.44 -0.27
N LYS A 247 0.41 -39.78 -1.19
CA LYS A 247 0.32 -40.12 -2.62
C LYS A 247 0.67 -38.89 -3.47
N ILE A 248 0.74 -39.08 -4.79
CA ILE A 248 0.95 -37.97 -5.73
C ILE A 248 -0.41 -37.35 -6.04
N ALA A 249 -0.65 -36.12 -5.57
CA ALA A 249 -1.83 -35.34 -5.95
C ALA A 249 -1.61 -34.68 -7.32
N MET A 250 -2.54 -34.85 -8.25
CA MET A 250 -2.55 -34.15 -9.53
C MET A 250 -3.66 -33.11 -9.52
N ILE A 251 -3.31 -31.88 -9.88
CA ILE A 251 -4.22 -30.74 -9.93
C ILE A 251 -4.13 -30.13 -11.31
N TRP A 252 -5.30 -29.86 -11.90
CA TRP A 252 -5.47 -29.21 -13.17
C TRP A 252 -5.73 -27.73 -12.93
N ILE A 253 -4.77 -26.89 -13.33
CA ILE A 253 -5.02 -25.46 -13.42
C ILE A 253 -5.84 -25.25 -14.69
N GLU A 254 -7.16 -25.23 -14.55
CA GLU A 254 -8.03 -24.73 -15.61
C GLU A 254 -7.71 -23.26 -15.84
N SER A 255 -7.73 -22.80 -17.10
CA SER A 255 -7.55 -21.39 -17.44
C SER A 255 -8.57 -20.57 -16.65
N GLY A 256 -8.09 -19.80 -15.67
CA GLY A 256 -8.93 -18.94 -14.85
C GLY A 256 -9.75 -18.00 -15.74
N THR A 257 -11.00 -17.79 -15.33
CA THR A 257 -11.88 -16.73 -15.87
C THR A 257 -11.12 -15.42 -15.99
N ASP A 258 -11.30 -14.72 -17.12
CA ASP A 258 -10.74 -13.39 -17.40
C ASP A 258 -10.83 -12.49 -16.15
N GLY A 259 -9.70 -11.89 -15.76
CA GLY A 259 -9.62 -11.05 -14.57
C GLY A 259 -10.57 -9.86 -14.65
N ASN A 260 -11.07 -9.40 -13.50
CA ASN A 260 -11.97 -8.25 -13.32
C ASN A 260 -11.32 -6.88 -13.64
N THR A 261 -10.50 -6.79 -14.68
CA THR A 261 -10.04 -5.51 -15.24
C THR A 261 -10.75 -5.29 -16.57
N ASP A 262 -12.05 -4.97 -16.47
CA ASP A 262 -12.79 -4.20 -17.47
C ASP A 262 -13.04 -2.78 -16.94
#